data_AF-A0A0H3ZK49-F1
#
_entry.id   AF-A0A0H3ZK49-F1
#
_cell.length_a   1.000
_cell.length_b   1.000
_cell.length_c   1.000
_cell.angle_alpha   90.00
_cell.angle_beta   90.00
_cell.angle_gamma   90.00
#
_symmetry.space_group_name_H-M   'P 1'
#
loop_
_entity.id
_entity.type
_entity.pdbx_description
1 polymer ?
#
loop_
_entity_poly.entity_id
_entity_poly.type
_entity_poly.pdbx_seq_one_letter_code
_entity_poly.pdbx_strand_id
1 'polypeptide(L)'
;MVNEFERRDPSAWCQAIEDHNVTMWNSVPALLDMLLTYSTCFNSIAPSKLRLAMLSGDWIGLDLPQRYHHYRVDGQFIAMGGATEASIWSNVFDVEKVPMEWRSIPYGYPLPRQQYRVVDDFGRDCPDWVAGELWIGGDGIALGYFNDESKTQAQFLHVDGHAWYRTGDMGCYWPDGTLEFLGRRDKQVKVGGYRIELGEIDVALNNIPGVQRAVTVAMGNKDKTLAAFIVTNSEQTPVVTAPLDAEEVQHLLNKQLPNYMVPKRIIFLDTFPLTANGKVDHKALTGMTNREKKISQSTNKPIITASEYRVANIWNDVLGPIELYKSSDFFLSGGDAYTAIEVVKRCHKAGYLIKLSMLYRYSTIEAFATIMDHCRSASLEGA
;
A
#
# COMPACT_ATOMS: atom_id res chain seq x y z
N MET A 1 19.15 -14.92 -3.39
CA MET A 1 17.71 -14.64 -3.61
C MET A 1 17.04 -14.38 -2.27
N VAL A 2 16.21 -13.35 -2.17
CA VAL A 2 15.49 -12.97 -0.95
C VAL A 2 14.28 -13.89 -0.76
N ASN A 3 14.08 -14.42 0.45
CA ASN A 3 12.92 -15.28 0.74
C ASN A 3 11.64 -14.46 0.97
N GLU A 4 10.48 -15.14 1.06
CA GLU A 4 9.18 -14.47 1.19
C GLU A 4 9.06 -13.59 2.44
N PHE A 5 9.67 -13.99 3.55
CA PHE A 5 9.66 -13.24 4.82
C PHE A 5 10.54 -11.98 4.79
N GLU A 6 11.59 -11.99 3.97
CA GLU A 6 12.50 -10.87 3.76
C GLU A 6 12.09 -10.00 2.56
N ARG A 7 10.97 -10.32 1.90
CA ARG A 7 10.48 -9.60 0.71
C ARG A 7 10.22 -8.11 0.98
N ARG A 8 10.02 -7.70 2.24
CA ARG A 8 9.88 -6.30 2.70
C ARG A 8 10.98 -5.91 3.69
N ASP A 9 12.18 -6.44 3.52
CA ASP A 9 13.34 -6.13 4.36
C ASP A 9 14.45 -5.42 3.55
N PRO A 10 14.63 -4.11 3.73
CA PRO A 10 15.63 -3.35 2.98
C PRO A 10 17.07 -3.73 3.32
N SER A 11 17.33 -4.37 4.46
CA SER A 11 18.66 -4.90 4.77
C SER A 11 19.03 -6.06 3.84
N ALA A 12 18.07 -6.98 3.61
CA ALA A 12 18.24 -8.09 2.70
C ALA A 12 18.37 -7.62 1.24
N TRP A 13 17.65 -6.56 0.86
CA TRP A 13 17.78 -5.96 -0.46
C TRP A 13 19.17 -5.34 -0.67
N CYS A 14 19.69 -4.60 0.31
CA CYS A 14 21.04 -4.02 0.22
C CYS A 14 22.10 -5.11 0.02
N GLN A 15 22.05 -6.17 0.84
CA GLN A 15 22.96 -7.32 0.72
C GLN A 15 22.85 -7.98 -0.66
N ALA A 16 21.63 -8.22 -1.14
CA ALA A 16 21.41 -8.83 -2.45
C ALA A 16 21.92 -7.96 -3.61
N ILE A 17 21.78 -6.64 -3.53
CA ILE A 17 22.33 -5.70 -4.51
C ILE A 17 23.86 -5.82 -4.54
N GLU A 18 24.48 -5.94 -3.38
CA GLU A 18 25.93 -6.04 -3.26
C GLU A 18 26.48 -7.37 -3.77
N ASP A 19 25.92 -8.49 -3.29
CA ASP A 19 26.37 -9.85 -3.59
C ASP A 19 26.21 -10.20 -5.07
N HIS A 20 25.15 -9.69 -5.70
CA HIS A 20 24.80 -10.05 -7.08
C HIS A 20 25.07 -8.94 -8.09
N ASN A 21 25.65 -7.81 -7.68
CA ASN A 21 25.88 -6.64 -8.53
C ASN A 21 24.61 -6.23 -9.30
N VAL A 22 23.49 -6.14 -8.59
CA VAL A 22 22.22 -5.72 -9.19
C VAL A 22 22.36 -4.30 -9.70
N THR A 23 22.01 -4.08 -10.97
CA THR A 23 22.08 -2.75 -11.61
C THR A 23 20.71 -2.17 -11.93
N MET A 24 19.66 -2.98 -11.96
CA MET A 24 18.30 -2.54 -12.26
C MET A 24 17.38 -2.79 -11.07
N TRP A 25 16.64 -1.77 -10.69
CA TRP A 25 15.60 -1.84 -9.67
C TRP A 25 14.24 -1.63 -10.32
N ASN A 26 13.32 -2.57 -10.13
CA ASN A 26 11.94 -2.46 -10.60
C ASN A 26 10.98 -2.74 -9.44
N SER A 27 10.20 -1.74 -9.04
CA SER A 27 9.27 -1.88 -7.91
C SER A 27 8.13 -0.88 -7.96
N VAL A 28 7.25 -0.99 -6.96
CA VAL A 28 6.34 0.11 -6.61
C VAL A 28 7.11 1.20 -5.84
N PRO A 29 6.63 2.46 -5.84
CA PRO A 29 7.40 3.57 -5.28
C PRO A 29 7.75 3.40 -3.80
N ALA A 30 6.82 2.86 -3.01
CA ALA A 30 7.01 2.62 -1.58
C ALA A 30 8.21 1.71 -1.26
N LEU A 31 8.56 0.74 -2.13
CA LEU A 31 9.69 -0.15 -1.87
C LEU A 31 11.04 0.52 -2.16
N LEU A 32 11.12 1.35 -3.21
CA LEU A 32 12.33 2.14 -3.46
C LEU A 32 12.51 3.17 -2.33
N ASP A 33 11.43 3.82 -1.91
CA ASP A 33 11.48 4.77 -0.80
C ASP A 33 11.99 4.11 0.50
N MET A 34 11.50 2.92 0.81
CA MET A 34 11.97 2.10 1.93
C MET A 34 13.47 1.76 1.80
N LEU A 35 13.94 1.37 0.61
CA LEU A 35 15.37 1.10 0.35
C LEU A 35 16.22 2.36 0.61
N LEU A 36 15.82 3.51 0.06
CA LEU A 36 16.56 4.76 0.18
C LEU A 36 16.56 5.27 1.63
N THR A 37 15.42 5.19 2.32
CA THR A 37 15.29 5.55 3.74
C THR A 37 16.21 4.69 4.60
N TYR A 38 16.16 3.37 4.43
CA TYR A 38 17.04 2.46 5.14
C TYR A 38 18.51 2.78 4.85
N SER A 39 18.86 2.99 3.59
CA SER A 39 20.23 3.30 3.19
C SER A 39 20.75 4.58 3.85
N THR A 40 19.90 5.62 3.96
CA THR A 40 20.26 6.85 4.67
C THR A 40 20.40 6.62 6.18
N CYS A 41 19.52 5.80 6.77
CA CYS A 41 19.55 5.52 8.20
C CYS A 41 20.74 4.66 8.63
N PHE A 42 21.21 3.77 7.76
CA PHE A 42 22.26 2.79 8.04
C PHE A 42 23.55 3.02 7.24
N ASN A 43 23.66 4.16 6.54
CA ASN A 43 24.78 4.52 5.66
C ASN A 43 25.14 3.43 4.62
N SER A 44 24.13 2.73 4.09
CA SER A 44 24.34 1.75 3.02
C SER A 44 24.59 2.46 1.69
N ILE A 45 25.59 2.00 0.94
CA ILE A 45 25.88 2.51 -0.41
C ILE A 45 25.24 1.67 -1.51
N ALA A 46 24.50 0.60 -1.17
CA ALA A 46 23.91 -0.30 -2.15
C ALA A 46 23.13 0.40 -3.27
N PRO A 47 22.32 1.46 -3.03
CA PRO A 47 21.61 2.15 -4.11
C PRO A 47 22.52 2.76 -5.19
N SER A 48 23.79 3.06 -4.88
CA SER A 48 24.76 3.60 -5.85
C SER A 48 25.13 2.63 -6.98
N LYS A 49 24.84 1.32 -6.80
CA LYS A 49 25.04 0.29 -7.84
C LYS A 49 23.89 0.24 -8.86
N LEU A 50 22.74 0.81 -8.53
CA LEU A 50 21.54 0.77 -9.37
C LEU A 50 21.67 1.83 -10.47
N ARG A 51 21.97 1.42 -11.70
CA ARG A 51 22.04 2.32 -12.88
C ARG A 51 20.67 2.78 -13.37
N LEU A 52 19.62 2.03 -13.03
CA LEU A 52 18.26 2.26 -13.52
C LEU A 52 17.25 1.87 -12.44
N ALA A 53 16.41 2.82 -12.04
CA ALA A 53 15.25 2.63 -11.19
C ALA A 53 13.97 2.80 -12.02
N MET A 54 13.16 1.75 -12.09
CA MET A 54 11.89 1.70 -12.82
C MET A 54 10.76 1.57 -11.81
N LEU A 55 9.88 2.57 -11.74
CA LEU A 55 8.78 2.60 -10.79
C LEU A 55 7.44 2.59 -11.49
N SER A 56 6.53 1.77 -10.98
CA SER A 56 5.17 1.69 -11.49
C SER A 56 4.19 1.19 -10.43
N GLY A 57 2.90 1.19 -10.75
CA GLY A 57 1.88 0.56 -9.90
C GLY A 57 1.31 1.45 -8.79
N ASP A 58 1.90 2.61 -8.49
CA ASP A 58 1.32 3.61 -7.58
C ASP A 58 1.81 5.04 -7.89
N TRP A 59 1.27 6.01 -7.16
CA TRP A 59 1.72 7.39 -7.17
C TRP A 59 3.20 7.50 -6.79
N ILE A 60 3.99 8.17 -7.63
CA ILE A 60 5.41 8.42 -7.40
C ILE A 60 5.57 9.79 -6.74
N GLY A 61 6.23 9.81 -5.57
CA GLY A 61 6.53 11.04 -4.85
C GLY A 61 7.56 11.91 -5.57
N LEU A 62 7.36 13.22 -5.54
CA LEU A 62 8.24 14.22 -6.19
C LEU A 62 9.66 14.24 -5.62
N ASP A 63 9.85 13.84 -4.35
CA ASP A 63 11.16 13.80 -3.69
C ASP A 63 11.99 12.57 -4.08
N LEU A 64 11.33 11.51 -4.57
CA LEU A 64 11.95 10.21 -4.77
C LEU A 64 13.06 10.20 -5.84
N PRO A 65 12.91 10.86 -7.01
CA PRO A 65 13.98 10.97 -8.01
C PRO A 65 15.23 11.65 -7.43
N GLN A 66 15.06 12.77 -6.71
CA GLN A 66 16.17 13.51 -6.13
C GLN A 66 16.92 12.66 -5.08
N ARG A 67 16.17 11.93 -4.24
CA ARG A 67 16.76 11.03 -3.23
C ARG A 67 17.50 9.86 -3.88
N TYR A 68 17.00 9.32 -4.98
CA TYR A 68 17.71 8.31 -5.75
C TYR A 68 19.02 8.87 -6.35
N HIS A 69 18.96 10.05 -6.98
CA HIS A 69 20.14 10.69 -7.59
C HIS A 69 21.21 11.12 -6.58
N HIS A 70 20.86 11.28 -5.30
CA HIS A 70 21.86 11.45 -4.24
C HIS A 70 22.83 10.25 -4.15
N TYR A 71 22.35 9.02 -4.43
CA TYR A 71 23.18 7.82 -4.47
C TYR A 71 23.77 7.53 -5.85
N ARG A 72 23.02 7.87 -6.93
CA ARG A 72 23.41 7.60 -8.31
C ARG A 72 23.11 8.81 -9.22
N VAL A 73 24.08 9.71 -9.36
CA VAL A 73 23.95 10.96 -10.12
C VAL A 73 23.66 10.74 -11.61
N ASP A 74 24.28 9.72 -12.22
CA ASP A 74 24.12 9.34 -13.63
C ASP A 74 23.09 8.22 -13.85
N GLY A 75 22.32 7.88 -12.81
CA GLY A 75 21.31 6.82 -12.87
C GLY A 75 20.07 7.30 -13.61
N GLN A 76 19.37 6.38 -14.28
CA GLN A 76 18.07 6.67 -14.90
C GLN A 76 16.93 6.40 -13.92
N PHE A 77 15.98 7.34 -13.83
CA PHE A 77 14.77 7.18 -13.03
C PHE A 77 13.56 7.21 -13.95
N ILE A 78 12.96 6.04 -14.16
CA ILE A 78 11.89 5.83 -15.11
C ILE A 78 10.58 5.61 -14.37
N ALA A 79 9.64 6.53 -14.54
CA ALA A 79 8.26 6.38 -14.13
C ALA A 79 7.47 5.68 -15.24
N MET A 80 6.65 4.69 -14.87
CA MET A 80 5.80 3.95 -15.79
C MET A 80 4.43 3.74 -15.17
N GLY A 81 3.43 3.59 -16.04
CA GLY A 81 2.09 3.19 -15.68
C GLY A 81 1.56 2.15 -16.66
N GLY A 82 0.31 1.78 -16.48
CA GLY A 82 -0.36 0.82 -17.35
C GLY A 82 -1.40 0.03 -16.57
N ALA A 83 -1.98 -0.93 -17.28
CA ALA A 83 -2.93 -1.88 -16.74
C ALA A 83 -2.51 -3.30 -17.10
N THR A 84 -2.93 -4.28 -16.30
CA THR A 84 -2.76 -5.70 -16.62
C THR A 84 -3.37 -6.01 -17.98
N GLU A 85 -4.53 -5.41 -18.26
CA GLU A 85 -5.29 -5.50 -19.51
C GLU A 85 -4.61 -4.84 -20.71
N ALA A 86 -3.50 -4.13 -20.50
CA ALA A 86 -2.69 -3.51 -21.54
C ALA A 86 -1.22 -3.96 -21.51
N SER A 87 -0.98 -5.18 -21.02
CA SER A 87 0.34 -5.84 -21.00
C SER A 87 1.39 -5.15 -20.10
N ILE A 88 1.07 -5.01 -18.81
CA ILE A 88 1.93 -4.50 -17.73
C ILE A 88 2.13 -2.98 -17.79
N TRP A 89 2.85 -2.48 -18.79
CA TRP A 89 3.13 -1.05 -18.94
C TRP A 89 2.69 -0.54 -20.29
N SER A 90 2.19 0.70 -20.31
CA SER A 90 1.67 1.32 -21.53
C SER A 90 2.27 2.69 -21.80
N ASN A 91 2.98 3.25 -20.82
CA ASN A 91 3.62 4.56 -20.88
C ASN A 91 4.97 4.54 -20.15
N VAL A 92 5.79 5.54 -20.48
CA VAL A 92 7.11 5.76 -19.92
C VAL A 92 7.38 7.25 -19.77
N PHE A 93 8.05 7.60 -18.68
CA PHE A 93 8.54 8.95 -18.43
C PHE A 93 9.93 8.89 -17.80
N ASP A 94 10.92 9.49 -18.46
CA ASP A 94 12.27 9.65 -17.91
C ASP A 94 12.32 10.91 -17.05
N VAL A 95 12.52 10.73 -15.74
CA VAL A 95 12.45 11.80 -14.75
C VAL A 95 13.83 12.42 -14.56
N GLU A 96 14.23 13.29 -15.49
CA GLU A 96 15.49 14.02 -15.36
C GLU A 96 15.41 15.18 -14.37
N LYS A 97 14.25 15.85 -14.32
CA LYS A 97 14.01 17.04 -13.49
C LYS A 97 12.60 16.99 -12.93
N VAL A 98 12.45 17.54 -11.72
CA VAL A 98 11.16 17.69 -11.06
C VAL A 98 10.91 19.19 -10.81
N PRO A 99 10.18 19.88 -11.72
CA PRO A 99 9.72 21.24 -11.52
C PRO A 99 8.91 21.40 -10.22
N MET A 100 9.00 22.59 -9.60
CA MET A 100 8.38 22.86 -8.29
C MET A 100 6.84 22.91 -8.35
N GLU A 101 6.30 23.22 -9.53
CA GLU A 101 4.88 23.32 -9.81
C GLU A 101 4.17 21.97 -9.98
N TRP A 102 4.93 20.89 -10.15
CA TRP A 102 4.36 19.54 -10.28
C TRP A 102 3.70 19.10 -8.99
N ARG A 103 2.58 18.39 -9.13
CA ARG A 103 1.87 17.76 -8.01
C ARG A 103 2.23 16.27 -7.88
N SER A 104 2.57 15.65 -9.01
CA SER A 104 2.96 14.26 -9.21
C SER A 104 4.11 14.21 -10.21
N ILE A 105 4.85 13.09 -10.20
CA ILE A 105 5.53 12.68 -11.42
C ILE A 105 4.48 12.26 -12.45
N PRO A 106 4.48 12.84 -13.66
CA PRO A 106 3.49 12.51 -14.68
C PRO A 106 3.66 11.10 -15.22
N TYR A 107 2.64 10.62 -15.92
CA TYR A 107 2.67 9.34 -16.64
C TYR A 107 3.56 9.45 -17.90
N GLY A 108 3.78 10.64 -18.44
CA GLY A 108 4.67 10.81 -19.60
C GLY A 108 4.00 10.37 -20.89
N TYR A 109 4.72 9.58 -21.69
CA TYR A 109 4.34 9.30 -23.07
C TYR A 109 3.98 7.83 -23.27
N PRO A 110 3.09 7.50 -24.23
CA PRO A 110 2.82 6.12 -24.61
C PRO A 110 4.11 5.38 -25.01
N LEU A 111 4.21 4.11 -24.65
CA LEU A 111 5.27 3.23 -25.14
C LEU A 111 5.14 3.01 -26.66
N PRO A 112 6.21 2.61 -27.36
CA PRO A 112 6.13 2.29 -28.78
C PRO A 112 5.02 1.28 -29.08
N ARG A 113 4.19 1.58 -30.10
CA ARG A 113 3.01 0.80 -30.51
C ARG A 113 1.89 0.71 -29.46
N GLN A 114 1.95 1.53 -28.41
CA GLN A 114 0.84 1.79 -27.51
C GLN A 114 0.29 3.20 -27.77
N GLN A 115 -0.97 3.42 -27.41
CA GLN A 115 -1.66 4.69 -27.58
C GLN A 115 -2.44 5.03 -26.31
N TYR A 116 -2.59 6.32 -26.05
CA TYR A 116 -3.47 6.82 -25.00
C TYR A 116 -4.47 7.81 -25.59
N ARG A 117 -5.71 7.75 -25.12
CA ARG A 117 -6.71 8.80 -25.29
C ARG A 117 -7.16 9.30 -23.92
N VAL A 118 -7.39 10.59 -23.82
CA VAL A 118 -8.13 11.20 -22.71
C VAL A 118 -9.51 11.52 -23.27
N VAL A 119 -10.55 10.87 -22.77
CA VAL A 119 -11.90 10.99 -23.35
C VAL A 119 -12.93 11.51 -22.35
N ASP A 120 -13.94 12.22 -22.87
CA ASP A 120 -15.10 12.63 -22.10
C ASP A 120 -16.10 11.47 -21.90
N ASP A 121 -17.21 11.74 -21.21
CA ASP A 121 -18.27 10.76 -20.94
C ASP A 121 -18.95 10.21 -22.22
N PHE A 122 -18.74 10.88 -23.36
CA PHE A 122 -19.25 10.46 -24.67
C PHE A 122 -18.19 9.76 -25.53
N GLY A 123 -16.97 9.55 -25.02
CA GLY A 123 -15.87 8.90 -25.74
C GLY A 123 -15.15 9.80 -26.75
N ARG A 124 -15.34 11.12 -26.68
CA ARG A 124 -14.65 12.10 -27.53
C ARG A 124 -13.37 12.58 -26.87
N ASP A 125 -12.36 12.91 -27.67
CA ASP A 125 -11.08 13.39 -27.13
C ASP A 125 -11.23 14.73 -26.40
N CYS A 126 -10.66 14.79 -25.20
CA CYS A 126 -10.56 16.00 -24.41
C CYS A 126 -9.43 16.90 -24.95
N PRO A 127 -9.61 18.23 -24.96
CA PRO A 127 -8.50 19.17 -25.17
C PRO A 127 -7.44 19.07 -24.07
N ASP A 128 -6.26 19.64 -24.33
CA ASP A 128 -5.20 19.78 -23.31
C ASP A 128 -5.74 20.42 -22.03
N TRP A 129 -5.24 19.95 -20.89
CA TRP A 129 -5.65 20.31 -19.53
C TRP A 129 -7.07 19.93 -19.11
N VAL A 130 -7.91 19.44 -20.02
CA VAL A 130 -9.26 18.98 -19.68
C VAL A 130 -9.21 17.54 -19.21
N ALA A 131 -9.65 17.31 -17.98
CA ALA A 131 -9.68 15.97 -17.39
C ALA A 131 -10.69 15.07 -18.12
N GLY A 132 -10.29 13.82 -18.36
CA GLY A 132 -11.13 12.78 -18.95
C GLY A 132 -10.68 11.38 -18.51
N GLU A 133 -11.43 10.35 -18.92
CA GLU A 133 -11.07 8.95 -18.70
C GLU A 133 -9.90 8.57 -19.61
N LEU A 134 -8.90 7.89 -19.06
CA LEU A 134 -7.77 7.37 -19.82
C LEU A 134 -8.16 6.06 -20.50
N TRP A 135 -8.04 6.01 -21.81
CA TRP A 135 -8.16 4.77 -22.59
C TRP A 135 -6.79 4.40 -23.15
N ILE A 136 -6.46 3.11 -23.07
CA ILE A 136 -5.23 2.57 -23.65
C ILE A 136 -5.59 1.83 -24.94
N GLY A 137 -4.81 2.01 -25.98
CA GLY A 137 -4.95 1.28 -27.24
C GLY A 137 -3.59 0.79 -27.75
N GLY A 138 -3.59 0.07 -28.86
CA GLY A 138 -2.39 -0.46 -29.50
C GLY A 138 -2.17 -1.95 -29.28
N ASP A 139 -0.96 -2.41 -29.59
CA ASP A 139 -0.67 -3.85 -29.76
C ASP A 139 -0.69 -4.63 -28.43
N GLY A 140 -0.57 -3.96 -27.28
CA GLY A 140 -0.52 -4.64 -25.98
C GLY A 140 -1.88 -4.83 -25.31
N ILE A 141 -2.98 -4.50 -25.98
CA ILE A 141 -4.33 -4.74 -25.45
C ILE A 141 -4.60 -6.24 -25.32
N ALA A 142 -5.03 -6.66 -24.13
CA ALA A 142 -5.40 -8.03 -23.86
C ALA A 142 -6.63 -8.47 -24.68
N LEU A 143 -6.77 -9.77 -24.89
CA LEU A 143 -7.91 -10.35 -25.62
C LEU A 143 -9.26 -10.19 -24.87
N GLY A 144 -9.21 -10.04 -23.55
CA GLY A 144 -10.37 -9.94 -22.69
C GLY A 144 -10.18 -10.61 -21.33
N TYR A 145 -11.26 -10.70 -20.57
CA TYR A 145 -11.31 -11.43 -19.30
C TYR A 145 -11.73 -12.89 -19.55
N PHE A 146 -11.03 -13.83 -18.91
CA PHE A 146 -11.33 -15.25 -19.04
C PHE A 146 -12.73 -15.58 -18.49
N ASN A 147 -13.58 -16.21 -19.31
CA ASN A 147 -14.96 -16.58 -18.99
C ASN A 147 -15.87 -15.41 -18.52
N ASP A 148 -15.55 -14.17 -18.90
CA ASP A 148 -16.38 -13.00 -18.58
C ASP A 148 -16.52 -12.08 -19.81
N GLU A 149 -17.33 -12.53 -20.76
CA GLU A 149 -17.60 -11.80 -22.00
C GLU A 149 -18.31 -10.46 -21.75
N SER A 150 -19.20 -10.41 -20.75
CA SER A 150 -19.93 -9.19 -20.39
C SER A 150 -18.97 -8.09 -19.93
N LYS A 151 -18.06 -8.41 -18.99
CA LYS A 151 -17.03 -7.47 -18.53
C LYS A 151 -16.03 -7.14 -19.64
N THR A 152 -15.73 -8.11 -20.52
CA THR A 152 -14.86 -7.89 -21.67
C THR A 152 -15.47 -6.85 -22.62
N GLN A 153 -16.73 -7.00 -23.02
CA GLN A 153 -17.41 -6.03 -23.88
C GLN A 153 -17.59 -4.67 -23.23
N ALA A 154 -17.73 -4.61 -21.90
CA ALA A 154 -17.86 -3.35 -21.17
C ALA A 154 -16.54 -2.55 -21.12
N GLN A 155 -15.39 -3.23 -21.06
CA GLN A 155 -14.07 -2.61 -20.85
C GLN A 155 -13.20 -2.54 -22.10
N PHE A 156 -13.39 -3.44 -23.07
CA PHE A 156 -12.64 -3.49 -24.32
C PHE A 156 -13.55 -3.06 -25.47
N LEU A 157 -13.34 -1.84 -25.95
CA LEU A 157 -14.13 -1.19 -26.98
C LEU A 157 -13.42 -1.26 -28.33
N HIS A 158 -14.20 -1.29 -29.41
CA HIS A 158 -13.68 -1.09 -30.76
C HIS A 158 -14.30 0.20 -31.32
N VAL A 159 -13.47 1.21 -31.53
CA VAL A 159 -13.87 2.54 -32.03
C VAL A 159 -13.00 2.89 -33.22
N ASP A 160 -13.62 3.23 -34.35
CA ASP A 160 -12.95 3.59 -35.61
C ASP A 160 -11.90 2.56 -36.07
N GLY A 161 -12.16 1.27 -35.85
CA GLY A 161 -11.26 0.17 -36.23
C GLY A 161 -10.11 -0.08 -35.26
N HIS A 162 -10.05 0.65 -34.14
CA HIS A 162 -9.02 0.49 -33.11
C HIS A 162 -9.60 -0.11 -31.83
N ALA A 163 -8.86 -1.03 -31.22
CA ALA A 163 -9.19 -1.60 -29.91
C ALA A 163 -8.70 -0.67 -28.79
N TRP A 164 -9.58 -0.41 -27.82
CA TRP A 164 -9.35 0.44 -26.67
C TRP A 164 -9.75 -0.26 -25.39
N TYR A 165 -8.91 -0.20 -24.36
CA TYR A 165 -9.23 -0.61 -23.00
C TYR A 165 -9.56 0.61 -22.13
N ARG A 166 -10.73 0.58 -21.48
CA ARG A 166 -11.17 1.58 -20.51
C ARG A 166 -10.51 1.34 -19.17
N THR A 167 -9.58 2.20 -18.79
CA THR A 167 -8.77 1.99 -17.57
C THR A 167 -9.54 2.25 -16.28
N GLY A 168 -10.56 3.13 -16.33
CA GLY A 168 -11.18 3.76 -15.16
C GLY A 168 -10.29 4.80 -14.46
N ASP A 169 -9.10 5.06 -14.97
CA ASP A 169 -8.22 6.13 -14.52
C ASP A 169 -8.65 7.47 -15.15
N MET A 170 -8.47 8.56 -14.41
CA MET A 170 -8.68 9.92 -14.87
C MET A 170 -7.34 10.60 -15.11
N GLY A 171 -7.25 11.40 -16.17
CA GLY A 171 -6.05 12.14 -16.51
C GLY A 171 -6.31 13.27 -17.50
N CYS A 172 -5.26 13.97 -17.87
CA CYS A 172 -5.29 14.97 -18.95
C CYS A 172 -3.94 15.02 -19.66
N TYR A 173 -3.94 15.55 -20.88
CA TYR A 173 -2.71 15.88 -21.59
C TYR A 173 -2.25 17.28 -21.24
N TRP A 174 -0.93 17.45 -21.16
CA TRP A 174 -0.28 18.74 -21.26
C TRP A 174 -0.06 19.11 -22.74
N PRO A 175 0.19 20.39 -23.07
CA PRO A 175 0.37 20.84 -24.46
C PRO A 175 1.57 20.22 -25.17
N ASP A 176 2.52 19.66 -24.42
CA ASP A 176 3.70 18.96 -24.96
C ASP A 176 3.45 17.45 -25.15
N GLY A 177 2.22 16.97 -24.94
CA GLY A 177 1.83 15.57 -25.05
C GLY A 177 2.12 14.73 -23.81
N THR A 178 2.63 15.32 -22.73
CA THR A 178 2.82 14.61 -21.46
C THR A 178 1.47 14.25 -20.84
N LEU A 179 1.28 12.99 -20.46
CA LEU A 179 0.08 12.53 -19.78
C LEU A 179 0.21 12.72 -18.27
N GLU A 180 -0.78 13.36 -17.65
CA GLU A 180 -0.92 13.49 -16.20
C GLU A 180 -2.00 12.55 -15.66
N PHE A 181 -1.71 11.86 -14.56
CA PHE A 181 -2.67 11.03 -13.84
C PHE A 181 -3.30 11.81 -12.68
N LEU A 182 -4.63 11.87 -12.65
CA LEU A 182 -5.42 12.64 -11.69
C LEU A 182 -6.11 11.76 -10.64
N GLY A 183 -6.09 10.44 -10.79
CA GLY A 183 -6.74 9.49 -9.89
C GLY A 183 -7.67 8.53 -10.61
N ARG A 184 -8.56 7.86 -9.88
CA ARG A 184 -9.53 6.92 -10.45
C ARG A 184 -10.94 7.48 -10.45
N ARG A 185 -11.73 7.14 -11.47
CA ARG A 185 -13.17 7.41 -11.53
C ARG A 185 -13.95 6.47 -10.61
N ASP A 186 -13.50 5.22 -10.48
CA ASP A 186 -14.13 4.19 -9.66
C ASP A 186 -13.57 4.15 -8.22
N LYS A 187 -14.11 3.26 -7.39
CA LYS A 187 -13.72 3.06 -5.99
C LYS A 187 -12.49 2.15 -5.82
N GLN A 188 -11.77 1.82 -6.88
CA GLN A 188 -10.58 0.96 -6.78
C GLN A 188 -9.45 1.70 -6.07
N VAL A 189 -8.70 0.98 -5.26
CA VAL A 189 -7.58 1.55 -4.51
C VAL A 189 -6.31 0.77 -4.78
N LYS A 190 -5.18 1.48 -4.78
CA LYS A 190 -3.85 0.90 -4.73
C LYS A 190 -3.40 0.84 -3.27
N VAL A 191 -3.10 -0.35 -2.77
CA VAL A 191 -2.70 -0.59 -1.37
C VAL A 191 -1.42 -1.43 -1.41
N GLY A 192 -0.30 -0.84 -0.99
CA GLY A 192 0.99 -1.51 -0.97
C GLY A 192 1.40 -2.11 -2.33
N GLY A 193 1.03 -1.43 -3.43
CA GLY A 193 1.33 -1.87 -4.80
C GLY A 193 0.29 -2.79 -5.45
N TYR A 194 -0.73 -3.23 -4.70
CA TYR A 194 -1.79 -4.07 -5.23
C TYR A 194 -2.99 -3.23 -5.65
N ARG A 195 -3.54 -3.49 -6.83
CA ARG A 195 -4.83 -2.96 -7.25
C ARG A 195 -5.92 -3.80 -6.59
N ILE A 196 -6.70 -3.17 -5.72
CA ILE A 196 -7.72 -3.83 -4.89
C ILE A 196 -9.08 -3.23 -5.20
N GLU A 197 -10.02 -4.12 -5.54
CA GLU A 197 -11.45 -3.82 -5.57
C GLU A 197 -11.99 -3.88 -4.14
N LEU A 198 -12.31 -2.73 -3.54
CA LEU A 198 -12.89 -2.73 -2.18
C LEU A 198 -14.20 -3.54 -2.10
N GLY A 199 -14.96 -3.56 -3.20
CA GLY A 199 -16.20 -4.34 -3.30
C GLY A 199 -15.99 -5.86 -3.20
N GLU A 200 -14.83 -6.39 -3.61
CA GLU A 200 -14.52 -7.81 -3.46
C GLU A 200 -14.40 -8.19 -1.97
N ILE A 201 -13.75 -7.32 -1.20
CA ILE A 201 -13.62 -7.46 0.25
C ILE A 201 -14.99 -7.30 0.92
N ASP A 202 -15.80 -6.34 0.46
CA ASP A 202 -17.16 -6.15 0.96
C ASP A 202 -18.02 -7.41 0.75
N VAL A 203 -17.93 -8.04 -0.43
CA VAL A 203 -18.65 -9.29 -0.71
C VAL A 203 -18.18 -10.42 0.20
N ALA A 204 -16.87 -10.61 0.36
CA ALA A 204 -16.32 -11.64 1.24
C ALA A 204 -16.76 -11.44 2.71
N LEU A 205 -16.74 -10.19 3.20
CA LEU A 205 -17.22 -9.83 4.52
C LEU A 205 -18.72 -10.10 4.69
N ASN A 206 -19.54 -9.73 3.71
CA ASN A 206 -20.99 -9.93 3.76
C ASN A 206 -21.39 -11.42 3.73
N ASN A 207 -20.51 -12.31 3.27
CA ASN A 207 -20.72 -13.75 3.29
C ASN A 207 -20.38 -14.42 4.64
N ILE A 208 -19.83 -13.67 5.61
CA ILE A 208 -19.53 -14.20 6.94
C ILE A 208 -20.83 -14.33 7.76
N PRO A 209 -21.13 -15.52 8.32
CA PRO A 209 -22.29 -15.70 9.19
C PRO A 209 -22.27 -14.70 10.36
N GLY A 210 -23.38 -14.00 10.57
CA GLY A 210 -23.51 -12.97 11.62
C GLY A 210 -23.26 -11.53 11.13
N VAL A 211 -22.68 -11.34 9.94
CA VAL A 211 -22.58 -10.03 9.30
C VAL A 211 -23.91 -9.70 8.60
N GLN A 212 -24.52 -8.57 8.97
CA GLN A 212 -25.67 -8.02 8.25
C GLN A 212 -25.22 -7.24 7.02
N ARG A 213 -24.20 -6.40 7.22
CA ARG A 213 -23.65 -5.52 6.18
C ARG A 213 -22.24 -5.09 6.53
N ALA A 214 -21.35 -5.06 5.55
CA ALA A 214 -19.97 -4.61 5.69
C ALA A 214 -19.56 -3.63 4.60
N VAL A 215 -18.65 -2.72 4.93
CA VAL A 215 -18.04 -1.74 4.03
C VAL A 215 -16.56 -1.56 4.34
N THR A 216 -15.74 -1.68 3.32
CA THR A 216 -14.28 -1.55 3.38
C THR A 216 -13.87 -0.16 2.89
N VAL A 217 -12.90 0.44 3.58
CA VAL A 217 -12.29 1.71 3.18
C VAL A 217 -10.77 1.59 3.21
N ALA A 218 -10.11 2.36 2.35
CA ALA A 218 -8.68 2.60 2.46
C ALA A 218 -8.42 3.78 3.40
N MET A 219 -7.53 3.58 4.37
CA MET A 219 -7.04 4.58 5.31
C MET A 219 -5.63 5.01 4.93
N GLY A 220 -5.26 6.26 5.22
CA GLY A 220 -3.93 6.81 4.95
C GLY A 220 -3.82 7.47 3.58
N ASN A 221 -2.87 8.40 3.45
CA ASN A 221 -2.66 9.16 2.21
C ASN A 221 -1.59 8.53 1.30
N LYS A 222 -0.37 8.30 1.84
CA LYS A 222 0.79 7.78 1.08
C LYS A 222 0.87 6.25 1.14
N ASP A 223 0.86 5.67 2.34
CA ASP A 223 0.81 4.22 2.54
C ASP A 223 -0.60 3.79 2.98
N LYS A 224 -1.44 3.45 2.00
CA LYS A 224 -2.81 3.04 2.28
C LYS A 224 -2.84 1.70 3.01
N THR A 225 -3.75 1.57 3.97
CA THR A 225 -4.12 0.31 4.63
C THR A 225 -5.63 0.14 4.60
N LEU A 226 -6.13 -1.07 4.83
CA LEU A 226 -7.56 -1.38 4.75
C LEU A 226 -8.20 -1.44 6.14
N ALA A 227 -9.38 -0.82 6.27
CA ALA A 227 -10.29 -1.01 7.40
C ALA A 227 -11.66 -1.49 6.90
N ALA A 228 -12.28 -2.38 7.65
CA ALA A 228 -13.66 -2.82 7.44
C ALA A 228 -14.55 -2.35 8.57
N PHE A 229 -15.73 -1.86 8.20
CA PHE A 229 -16.82 -1.53 9.10
C PHE A 229 -17.93 -2.56 8.94
N ILE A 230 -18.43 -3.10 10.04
CA ILE A 230 -19.36 -4.24 10.06
C ILE A 230 -20.55 -3.91 10.94
N VAL A 231 -21.76 -4.14 10.43
CA VAL A 231 -22.99 -4.20 11.22
C VAL A 231 -23.40 -5.67 11.32
N THR A 232 -23.70 -6.14 12.52
CA THR A 232 -24.07 -7.54 12.80
C THR A 232 -25.57 -7.72 12.93
N ASN A 233 -26.09 -8.91 12.61
CA ASN A 233 -27.49 -9.25 12.86
C ASN A 233 -27.72 -9.39 14.38
N SER A 234 -28.33 -8.40 15.03
CA SER A 234 -28.55 -8.42 16.48
C SER A 234 -29.59 -9.44 16.97
N GLU A 235 -30.34 -10.09 16.06
CA GLU A 235 -31.50 -10.93 16.44
C GLU A 235 -31.38 -12.43 16.12
N GLN A 236 -30.25 -12.92 15.60
CA GLN A 236 -30.15 -14.34 15.16
C GLN A 236 -28.84 -15.04 15.52
N THR A 237 -28.37 -14.89 16.75
CA THR A 237 -27.49 -15.92 17.33
C THR A 237 -28.23 -16.65 18.45
N PRO A 238 -28.66 -17.92 18.25
CA PRO A 238 -28.97 -18.75 19.41
C PRO A 238 -27.71 -18.83 20.27
N VAL A 239 -27.93 -18.94 21.58
CA VAL A 239 -27.01 -18.79 22.73
C VAL A 239 -25.78 -19.75 22.72
N VAL A 240 -25.43 -20.36 21.58
CA VAL A 240 -24.43 -21.43 21.46
C VAL A 240 -23.20 -21.03 20.63
N THR A 241 -23.21 -19.93 19.87
CA THR A 241 -22.00 -19.44 19.16
C THR A 241 -21.48 -18.15 19.79
N ALA A 242 -20.18 -18.09 20.07
CA ALA A 242 -19.50 -16.89 20.56
C ALA A 242 -19.78 -15.68 19.63
N PRO A 243 -19.84 -14.45 20.18
CA PRO A 243 -20.04 -13.25 19.37
C PRO A 243 -18.93 -13.13 18.32
N LEU A 244 -19.30 -12.72 17.10
CA LEU A 244 -18.35 -12.47 16.02
C LEU A 244 -17.40 -11.34 16.43
N ASP A 245 -16.10 -11.62 16.48
CA ASP A 245 -15.07 -10.65 16.83
C ASP A 245 -14.14 -10.35 15.65
N ALA A 246 -13.23 -9.38 15.85
CA ALA A 246 -12.31 -8.93 14.81
C ALA A 246 -11.32 -10.02 14.36
N GLU A 247 -10.88 -10.88 15.28
CA GLU A 247 -9.93 -11.95 14.99
C GLU A 247 -10.57 -13.04 14.14
N GLU A 248 -11.79 -13.47 14.49
CA GLU A 248 -12.52 -14.47 13.72
C GLU A 248 -12.88 -13.94 12.31
N VAL A 249 -13.27 -12.67 12.19
CA VAL A 249 -13.49 -12.05 10.86
C VAL A 249 -12.22 -12.10 10.03
N GLN A 250 -11.07 -11.69 10.58
CA GLN A 250 -9.79 -11.74 9.86
C GLN A 250 -9.40 -13.17 9.49
N HIS A 251 -9.62 -14.13 10.39
CA HIS A 251 -9.36 -15.55 10.13
C HIS A 251 -10.20 -16.09 8.97
N LEU A 252 -11.50 -15.77 8.94
CA LEU A 252 -12.41 -16.17 7.87
C LEU A 252 -12.07 -15.51 6.53
N LEU A 253 -11.67 -14.23 6.54
CA LEU A 253 -11.23 -13.55 5.32
C LEU A 253 -9.94 -14.14 4.76
N ASN A 254 -8.96 -14.49 5.60
CA ASN A 254 -7.71 -15.09 5.13
C ASN A 254 -7.91 -16.45 4.44
N LYS A 255 -9.05 -17.13 4.65
CA LYS A 255 -9.40 -18.36 3.92
C LYS A 255 -9.93 -18.10 2.50
N GLN A 256 -10.39 -16.88 2.22
CA GLN A 256 -11.09 -16.52 0.98
C GLN A 256 -10.31 -15.52 0.13
N LEU A 257 -9.52 -14.66 0.76
CA LEU A 257 -8.82 -13.56 0.14
C LEU A 257 -7.31 -13.67 0.35
N PRO A 258 -6.49 -13.19 -0.59
CA PRO A 258 -5.06 -12.98 -0.36
C PRO A 258 -4.79 -12.07 0.85
N ASN A 259 -3.70 -12.34 1.59
CA ASN A 259 -3.33 -11.60 2.81
C ASN A 259 -3.29 -10.07 2.64
N TYR A 260 -2.97 -9.55 1.44
CA TYR A 260 -2.92 -8.11 1.19
C TYR A 260 -4.29 -7.44 1.03
N MET A 261 -5.36 -8.22 0.84
CA MET A 261 -6.75 -7.76 0.77
C MET A 261 -7.46 -7.81 2.13
N VAL A 262 -6.90 -8.52 3.12
CA VAL A 262 -7.53 -8.64 4.44
C VAL A 262 -7.38 -7.33 5.24
N PRO A 263 -8.49 -6.69 5.66
CA PRO A 263 -8.45 -5.45 6.42
C PRO A 263 -7.79 -5.64 7.78
N LYS A 264 -6.83 -4.76 8.10
CA LYS A 264 -6.09 -4.81 9.36
C LYS A 264 -6.90 -4.27 10.54
N ARG A 265 -7.91 -3.45 10.27
CA ARG A 265 -8.82 -2.90 11.29
C ARG A 265 -10.23 -3.36 10.98
N ILE A 266 -10.86 -4.01 11.95
CA ILE A 266 -12.27 -4.41 11.90
C ILE A 266 -13.01 -3.62 12.96
N ILE A 267 -14.03 -2.88 12.55
CA ILE A 267 -14.78 -1.96 13.39
C ILE A 267 -16.25 -2.35 13.33
N PHE A 268 -16.83 -2.68 14.48
CA PHE A 268 -18.25 -3.00 14.59
C PHE A 268 -19.06 -1.74 14.86
N LEU A 269 -20.15 -1.57 14.12
CA LEU A 269 -21.08 -0.46 14.24
C LEU A 269 -22.49 -0.99 14.51
N ASP A 270 -23.27 -0.24 15.28
CA ASP A 270 -24.70 -0.53 15.42
C ASP A 270 -25.44 -0.24 14.11
N THR A 271 -25.06 0.85 13.42
CA THR A 271 -25.60 1.25 12.11
C THR A 271 -24.56 2.01 11.29
N PHE A 272 -24.71 1.99 9.96
CA PHE A 272 -23.86 2.79 9.07
C PHE A 272 -24.28 4.26 9.08
N PRO A 273 -23.32 5.21 9.13
CA PRO A 273 -23.62 6.61 8.86
C PRO A 273 -24.09 6.76 7.41
N LEU A 274 -25.17 7.52 7.23
CA LEU A 274 -25.77 7.78 5.91
C LEU A 274 -25.61 9.26 5.55
N THR A 275 -25.40 9.54 4.27
CA THR A 275 -25.48 10.86 3.65
C THR A 275 -26.93 11.36 3.65
N ALA A 276 -27.14 12.66 3.37
CA ALA A 276 -28.49 13.25 3.20
C ALA A 276 -29.36 12.53 2.15
N ASN A 277 -28.73 11.79 1.22
CA ASN A 277 -29.39 11.01 0.17
C ASN A 277 -29.59 9.53 0.56
N GLY A 278 -29.39 9.15 1.82
CA GLY A 278 -29.60 7.78 2.33
C GLY A 278 -28.55 6.75 1.91
N LYS A 279 -27.44 7.17 1.28
CA LYS A 279 -26.30 6.29 0.94
C LYS A 279 -25.28 6.24 2.08
N VAL A 280 -24.56 5.13 2.25
CA VAL A 280 -23.46 5.03 3.23
C VAL A 280 -22.44 6.15 3.02
N ASP A 281 -22.15 6.88 4.09
CA ASP A 281 -21.19 7.98 4.09
C ASP A 281 -19.76 7.45 4.32
N HIS A 282 -19.08 7.13 3.22
CA HIS A 282 -17.69 6.68 3.24
C HIS A 282 -16.72 7.73 3.82
N LYS A 283 -17.03 9.03 3.74
CA LYS A 283 -16.18 10.08 4.32
C LYS A 283 -16.29 10.06 5.84
N ALA A 284 -17.51 9.90 6.37
CA ALA A 284 -17.74 9.73 7.80
C ALA A 284 -17.02 8.49 8.32
N LEU A 285 -17.14 7.34 7.65
CA LEU A 285 -16.43 6.10 7.99
C LEU A 285 -14.91 6.30 8.00
N THR A 286 -14.35 6.90 6.95
CA THR A 286 -12.91 7.20 6.90
C THR A 286 -12.50 8.11 8.07
N GLY A 287 -13.33 9.09 8.45
CA GLY A 287 -13.10 9.95 9.61
C GLY A 287 -13.15 9.23 10.96
N MET A 288 -13.97 8.18 11.10
CA MET A 288 -14.06 7.36 12.32
C MET A 288 -12.78 6.58 12.58
N THR A 289 -12.09 6.13 11.51
CA THR A 289 -10.79 5.45 11.64
C THR A 289 -9.73 6.33 12.33
N ASN A 290 -9.84 7.66 12.21
CA ASN A 290 -8.95 8.62 12.85
C ASN A 290 -9.29 8.90 14.32
N ARG A 291 -10.56 8.68 14.74
CA ARG A 291 -11.06 8.97 16.09
C ARG A 291 -10.92 7.81 17.07
N GLU A 292 -10.84 6.57 16.58
CA GLU A 292 -10.68 5.37 17.40
C GLU A 292 -9.30 5.19 18.07
N LYS A 293 -8.39 6.16 17.97
CA LYS A 293 -7.14 6.19 18.78
C LYS A 293 -7.37 6.15 20.32
N LYS A 294 -8.61 6.03 20.80
CA LYS A 294 -8.99 6.08 22.23
C LYS A 294 -9.88 4.95 22.76
N ILE A 295 -10.40 4.01 21.95
CA ILE A 295 -11.53 3.13 22.39
C ILE A 295 -11.25 1.62 22.22
N SER A 296 -10.10 1.13 22.67
CA SER A 296 -9.85 -0.30 22.87
C SER A 296 -9.15 -0.51 24.20
N GLN A 297 -9.90 -0.29 25.29
CA GLN A 297 -9.40 -0.25 26.67
C GLN A 297 -9.81 -1.46 27.54
N SER A 298 -10.57 -2.45 27.05
CA SER A 298 -11.15 -3.47 27.96
C SER A 298 -10.37 -4.79 28.15
N THR A 299 -9.23 -5.00 27.49
CA THR A 299 -8.45 -6.26 27.60
C THR A 299 -6.94 -6.08 27.81
N ASN A 300 -6.47 -4.85 28.06
CA ASN A 300 -5.05 -4.55 27.97
C ASN A 300 -4.27 -4.91 29.26
N LYS A 301 -3.35 -5.88 29.15
CA LYS A 301 -2.37 -6.18 30.21
C LYS A 301 -1.28 -5.10 30.25
N PRO A 302 -0.90 -4.59 31.43
CA PRO A 302 0.13 -3.57 31.55
C PRO A 302 1.50 -4.13 31.13
N ILE A 303 2.41 -3.24 30.77
CA ILE A 303 3.84 -3.54 30.55
C ILE A 303 4.48 -3.87 31.90
N ILE A 304 5.20 -4.99 31.98
CA ILE A 304 5.72 -5.54 33.24
C ILE A 304 7.23 -5.74 33.17
N THR A 305 7.79 -6.18 32.03
CA THR A 305 9.21 -6.54 31.94
C THR A 305 10.08 -5.35 31.51
N ALA A 306 11.35 -5.35 31.92
CA ALA A 306 12.31 -4.29 31.52
C ALA A 306 12.44 -4.16 29.99
N SER A 307 12.33 -5.27 29.26
CA SER A 307 12.40 -5.30 27.80
C SER A 307 11.13 -4.75 27.17
N GLU A 308 9.95 -5.04 27.72
CA GLU A 308 8.69 -4.42 27.30
C GLU A 308 8.72 -2.90 27.50
N TYR A 309 9.22 -2.42 28.65
CA TYR A 309 9.38 -0.99 28.90
C TYR A 309 10.33 -0.33 27.89
N ARG A 310 11.40 -1.03 27.51
CA ARG A 310 12.35 -0.53 26.51
C ARG A 310 11.71 -0.42 25.14
N VAL A 311 10.97 -1.45 24.70
CA VAL A 311 10.20 -1.41 23.45
C VAL A 311 9.22 -0.25 23.45
N ALA A 312 8.43 -0.12 24.51
CA ALA A 312 7.44 0.94 24.64
C ALA A 312 8.06 2.34 24.59
N ASN A 313 9.22 2.54 25.23
CA ASN A 313 9.95 3.81 25.18
C ASN A 313 10.44 4.12 23.75
N ILE A 314 11.04 3.14 23.07
CA ILE A 314 11.48 3.32 21.68
C ILE A 314 10.30 3.66 20.78
N TRP A 315 9.15 3.00 20.95
CA TRP A 315 7.95 3.28 20.17
C TRP A 315 7.38 4.66 20.47
N ASN A 316 7.30 5.07 21.74
CA ASN A 316 6.82 6.39 22.13
C ASN A 316 7.70 7.51 21.58
N ASP A 317 9.02 7.31 21.52
CA ASP A 317 9.90 8.31 20.95
C ASP A 317 9.77 8.45 19.41
N VAL A 318 9.22 7.44 18.73
CA VAL A 318 9.07 7.41 17.26
C VAL A 318 7.64 7.78 16.84
N LEU A 319 6.64 7.19 17.49
CA LEU A 319 5.22 7.37 17.20
C LEU A 319 4.60 8.57 17.94
N GLY A 320 5.32 9.13 18.91
CA GLY A 320 4.82 10.13 19.86
C GLY A 320 4.21 9.50 21.11
N PRO A 321 3.80 10.31 22.10
CA PRO A 321 3.29 9.81 23.37
C PRO A 321 1.94 9.11 23.17
N ILE A 322 1.97 7.78 23.21
CA ILE A 322 0.80 6.90 23.12
C ILE A 322 0.76 5.97 24.32
N GLU A 323 -0.45 5.69 24.80
CA GLU A 323 -0.64 4.73 25.87
C GLU A 323 -0.48 3.32 25.29
N LEU A 324 0.50 2.58 25.80
CA LEU A 324 0.93 1.29 25.27
C LEU A 324 0.78 0.18 26.32
N TYR A 325 0.44 -1.00 25.83
CA TYR A 325 0.18 -2.21 26.62
C TYR A 325 0.88 -3.40 25.96
N LYS A 326 0.98 -4.54 26.66
CA LYS A 326 1.67 -5.74 26.13
C LYS A 326 1.17 -6.18 24.75
N SER A 327 -0.14 -6.11 24.54
CA SER A 327 -0.83 -6.46 23.30
C SER A 327 -0.85 -5.35 22.26
N SER A 328 -0.31 -4.17 22.55
CA SER A 328 -0.27 -3.07 21.58
C SER A 328 0.56 -3.48 20.37
N ASP A 329 -0.10 -3.49 19.21
CA ASP A 329 0.52 -3.75 17.93
C ASP A 329 1.11 -2.46 17.34
N PHE A 330 2.33 -2.53 16.79
CA PHE A 330 3.06 -1.40 16.24
C PHE A 330 2.30 -0.69 15.13
N PHE A 331 1.77 -1.45 14.17
CA PHE A 331 1.11 -0.91 12.99
C PHE A 331 -0.29 -0.40 13.32
N LEU A 332 -1.00 -1.07 14.23
CA LEU A 332 -2.29 -0.57 14.74
C LEU A 332 -2.12 0.70 15.58
N SER A 333 -0.98 0.85 16.24
CA SER A 333 -0.62 2.06 17.00
C SER A 333 -0.21 3.25 16.13
N GLY A 334 -0.27 3.11 14.80
CA GLY A 334 0.06 4.17 13.83
C GLY A 334 1.47 4.06 13.24
N GLY A 335 2.17 2.94 13.48
CA GLY A 335 3.41 2.62 12.81
C GLY A 335 3.22 2.30 11.33
N ASP A 336 4.26 2.62 10.55
CA ASP A 336 4.39 2.39 9.12
C ASP A 336 5.81 1.88 8.81
N ALA A 337 6.15 1.76 7.53
CA ALA A 337 7.48 1.28 7.12
C ALA A 337 8.62 2.19 7.58
N TYR A 338 8.42 3.51 7.59
CA TYR A 338 9.46 4.50 7.92
C TYR A 338 9.74 4.53 9.42
N THR A 339 8.67 4.60 10.21
CA THR A 339 8.75 4.53 11.66
C THR A 339 9.28 3.17 12.10
N ALA A 340 8.96 2.08 11.40
CA ALA A 340 9.56 0.76 11.67
C ALA A 340 11.08 0.76 11.43
N ILE A 341 11.57 1.35 10.34
CA ILE A 341 13.01 1.51 10.07
C ILE A 341 13.69 2.30 11.20
N GLU A 342 13.07 3.40 11.66
CA GLU A 342 13.60 4.22 12.75
C GLU A 342 13.61 3.47 14.10
N VAL A 343 12.58 2.68 14.40
CA VAL A 343 12.56 1.79 15.57
C VAL A 343 13.73 0.81 15.51
N VAL A 344 13.94 0.14 14.37
CA VAL A 344 15.06 -0.81 14.20
C VAL A 344 16.41 -0.11 14.39
N LYS A 345 16.58 1.09 13.85
CA LYS A 345 17.79 1.90 14.02
C LYS A 345 18.06 2.23 15.49
N ARG A 346 17.03 2.58 16.25
CA ARG A 346 17.14 2.85 17.70
C ARG A 346 17.45 1.59 18.50
N CYS A 347 16.85 0.45 18.13
CA CYS A 347 17.22 -0.85 18.71
C CYS A 347 18.72 -1.16 18.47
N HIS A 348 19.24 -0.93 17.27
CA HIS A 348 20.66 -1.13 16.95
C HIS A 348 21.56 -0.21 17.79
N LYS A 349 21.20 1.08 17.92
CA LYS A 349 21.91 2.01 18.81
C LYS A 349 21.89 1.57 20.28
N ALA A 350 20.84 0.87 20.70
CA ALA A 350 20.72 0.29 22.04
C ALA A 350 21.41 -1.10 22.18
N GLY A 351 22.12 -1.57 21.15
CA GLY A 351 22.88 -2.82 21.15
C GLY A 351 22.09 -4.07 20.72
N TYR A 352 20.92 -3.90 20.09
CA TYR A 352 20.09 -5.01 19.62
C TYR A 352 20.12 -5.10 18.09
N LEU A 353 20.68 -6.19 17.55
CA LEU A 353 20.73 -6.44 16.11
C LEU A 353 19.42 -7.05 15.61
N ILE A 354 18.42 -6.20 15.37
CA ILE A 354 17.07 -6.60 14.93
C ILE A 354 16.90 -6.37 13.43
N LYS A 355 16.27 -7.32 12.72
CA LYS A 355 15.86 -7.13 11.32
C LYS A 355 14.47 -6.51 11.23
N LEU A 356 14.18 -5.75 10.16
CA LEU A 356 12.86 -5.15 9.96
C LEU A 356 11.76 -6.21 9.83
N SER A 357 12.08 -7.33 9.16
CA SER A 357 11.21 -8.50 9.04
C SER A 357 10.74 -9.06 10.41
N MET A 358 11.55 -8.92 11.47
CA MET A 358 11.15 -9.35 12.82
C MET A 358 10.03 -8.48 13.40
N LEU A 359 10.07 -7.16 13.19
CA LEU A 359 9.00 -6.27 13.66
C LEU A 359 7.68 -6.50 12.90
N TYR A 360 7.75 -6.84 11.61
CA TYR A 360 6.56 -7.24 10.84
C TYR A 360 5.94 -8.55 11.31
N ARG A 361 6.75 -9.48 11.83
CA ARG A 361 6.31 -10.80 12.29
C ARG A 361 5.86 -10.79 13.76
N TYR A 362 6.54 -10.01 14.59
CA TYR A 362 6.35 -9.94 16.04
C TYR A 362 5.99 -8.50 16.38
N SER A 363 4.83 -8.05 15.92
CA SER A 363 4.44 -6.64 15.92
C SER A 363 3.84 -6.15 17.24
N THR A 364 3.61 -7.02 18.23
CA THR A 364 3.16 -6.61 19.57
C THR A 364 4.33 -6.32 20.51
N ILE A 365 4.12 -5.49 21.53
CA ILE A 365 5.17 -5.18 22.53
C ILE A 365 5.73 -6.44 23.17
N GLU A 366 4.87 -7.36 23.62
CA GLU A 366 5.28 -8.61 24.27
C GLU A 366 6.10 -9.50 23.33
N ALA A 367 5.62 -9.70 22.09
CA ALA A 367 6.31 -10.54 21.12
C ALA A 367 7.65 -9.92 20.68
N PHE A 368 7.67 -8.61 20.43
CA PHE A 368 8.88 -7.91 20.00
C PHE A 368 9.93 -7.87 21.11
N ALA A 369 9.53 -7.60 22.36
CA ALA A 369 10.43 -7.62 23.52
C ALA A 369 11.08 -9.00 23.69
N THR A 370 10.31 -10.07 23.54
CA THR A 370 10.82 -11.44 23.59
C THR A 370 11.92 -11.66 22.55
N ILE A 371 11.70 -11.22 21.30
CA ILE A 371 12.71 -11.36 20.24
C ILE A 371 13.94 -10.48 20.51
N MET A 372 13.75 -9.26 21.01
CA MET A 372 14.87 -8.40 21.40
C MET A 372 15.79 -9.05 22.43
N ASP A 373 15.22 -9.74 23.41
CA ASP A 373 16.02 -10.45 24.42
C ASP A 373 16.85 -11.59 23.82
N HIS A 374 16.28 -12.35 22.87
CA HIS A 374 17.01 -13.43 22.18
C HIS A 374 18.14 -12.92 21.28
N CYS A 375 17.97 -11.76 20.64
CA CYS A 375 19.02 -11.16 19.81
C CYS A 375 20.18 -10.58 20.63
N ARG A 376 19.92 -10.20 21.90
CA ARG A 376 20.96 -9.71 22.81
C ARG A 376 21.88 -10.82 23.31
N SER A 377 21.34 -12.01 23.62
CA SER A 377 22.13 -13.16 24.06
C SER A 377 23.05 -13.69 22.97
N ALA A 378 22.59 -13.76 21.72
CA ALA A 378 23.41 -14.19 20.59
C ALA A 378 24.62 -13.25 20.30
N SER A 379 24.48 -11.95 20.61
CA SER A 379 25.56 -10.97 20.44
C SER A 379 26.63 -11.04 21.54
N LEU A 380 26.31 -11.64 22.70
CA LEU A 380 27.22 -11.82 23.83
C LEU A 380 27.98 -13.16 23.77
N GLU A 381 27.45 -14.16 23.08
CA GLU A 381 28.11 -15.47 22.89
C GLU A 381 29.09 -15.50 21.70
N GLY A 382 29.05 -14.50 20.82
CA GLY A 382 29.92 -14.38 19.65
C GLY A 382 31.04 -13.33 19.76
N ALA A 383 31.29 -12.78 20.96
CA ALA A 383 32.31 -11.76 21.23
C ALA A 383 33.56 -12.33 21.91
#